data_AF-A0A973B7E5-F1
#
_entry.id   AF-A0A973B7E5-F1
#
_cell.length_a   1.000
_cell.length_b   1.000
_cell.length_c   1.000
_cell.angle_alpha   90.00
_cell.angle_beta   90.00
_cell.angle_gamma   90.00
#
_symmetry.space_group_name_H-M   'P 1'
#
loop_
_entity.id
_entity.type
_entity.pdbx_description
1 polymer ?
#
loop_
_entity_poly.entity_id
_entity_poly.type
_entity_poly.pdbx_seq_one_letter_code
_entity_poly.pdbx_strand_id
1 'polypeptide(L)'
;IGMVKFLMELGAEPTHILCNHANKRWKKAIQAILAESPYGSGAEVHIGKDLWHFRSLVFADKPDFMIGNSYGKFIQRDTLYKGKEFEVPLIRIGFPIFDRHHLHRQTTYGYEGAMQILTTLVNTILERLDEDTRGMGTTDYNYDLVR
;
A
#
# COMPACT_ATOMS: atom_id res chain seq x y z
N ILE A 1 -3.53 2.33 12.43
CA ILE A 1 -4.98 2.49 12.68
C ILE A 1 -5.58 3.46 11.67
N GLY A 2 -5.22 4.76 11.68
CA GLY A 2 -5.81 5.75 10.76
C GLY A 2 -5.81 5.35 9.28
N MET A 3 -4.65 4.94 8.75
CA MET A 3 -4.54 4.47 7.36
C MET A 3 -5.47 3.28 7.06
N VAL A 4 -5.56 2.30 7.96
CA VAL A 4 -6.43 1.12 7.78
C VAL A 4 -7.90 1.54 7.71
N LYS A 5 -8.34 2.43 8.61
CA LYS A 5 -9.73 2.93 8.60
C LYS A 5 -10.04 3.68 7.31
N PHE A 6 -9.13 4.55 6.87
CA PHE A 6 -9.31 5.35 5.67
C PHE A 6 -9.33 4.48 4.40
N LEU A 7 -8.45 3.47 4.30
CA LEU A 7 -8.49 2.52 3.18
C LEU A 7 -9.84 1.81 3.08
N MET A 8 -10.39 1.35 4.20
CA MET A 8 -11.71 0.72 4.21
C MET A 8 -12.86 1.69 3.89
N GLU A 9 -12.72 2.98 4.20
CA GLU A 9 -13.69 4.02 3.79
C GLU A 9 -13.66 4.27 2.28
N LEU A 10 -12.51 4.09 1.63
CA LEU A 10 -12.36 4.15 0.18
C LEU A 10 -12.79 2.86 -0.54
N GLY A 11 -13.14 1.81 0.22
CA GLY A 11 -13.44 0.49 -0.33
C GLY A 11 -12.21 -0.32 -0.74
N ALA A 12 -11.03 0.02 -0.22
CA ALA A 12 -9.81 -0.75 -0.41
C ALA A 12 -9.62 -1.78 0.71
N GLU A 13 -8.94 -2.88 0.39
CA GLU A 13 -8.71 -4.01 1.29
C GLU A 13 -7.29 -3.97 1.88
N PRO A 14 -7.10 -3.63 3.17
CA PRO A 14 -5.78 -3.62 3.80
C PRO A 14 -5.37 -5.04 4.25
N THR A 15 -5.01 -5.90 3.29
CA THR A 15 -4.74 -7.34 3.50
C THR A 15 -3.63 -7.63 4.52
N HIS A 16 -2.48 -6.96 4.41
CA HIS A 16 -1.34 -7.16 5.33
C HIS A 16 -1.05 -5.92 6.16
N ILE A 17 -1.44 -5.93 7.44
CA ILE A 17 -1.25 -4.80 8.37
C ILE A 17 -0.13 -5.14 9.36
N LEU A 18 1.05 -4.55 9.15
CA LEU A 18 2.19 -4.77 10.02
C LEU A 18 2.52 -3.52 10.84
N CYS A 19 2.68 -3.69 12.16
CA CYS A 19 3.28 -2.69 13.03
C CYS A 19 4.24 -3.35 14.02
N ASN A 20 5.54 -3.17 13.80
CA ASN A 20 6.59 -3.83 14.60
C ASN A 20 6.49 -3.49 16.10
N HIS A 21 6.33 -2.20 16.43
CA HIS A 21 6.36 -1.70 17.81
C HIS A 21 4.97 -1.67 18.49
N ALA A 22 3.94 -2.27 17.88
CA ALA A 22 2.60 -2.33 18.46
C ALA A 22 2.46 -3.45 19.51
N ASN A 23 1.48 -3.28 20.39
CA ASN A 23 1.16 -4.24 21.46
C ASN A 23 -0.14 -5.01 21.18
N LYS A 24 -0.47 -5.99 22.04
CA LYS A 24 -1.68 -6.81 21.91
C LYS A 24 -2.97 -6.00 22.00
N ARG A 25 -3.01 -4.91 22.77
CA ARG A 25 -4.20 -4.03 22.90
C ARG A 25 -4.47 -3.31 21.58
N TRP A 26 -3.44 -2.79 20.93
CA TRP A 26 -3.53 -2.17 19.62
C TRP A 26 -4.02 -3.15 18.56
N LYS A 27 -3.49 -4.40 18.56
CA LYS A 27 -3.95 -5.44 17.63
C LYS A 27 -5.45 -5.70 17.77
N LYS A 28 -5.95 -5.86 19.00
CA LYS A 28 -7.39 -6.03 19.26
C LYS A 28 -8.23 -4.87 18.73
N ALA A 29 -7.75 -3.63 18.89
CA ALA A 29 -8.45 -2.44 18.39
C ALA A 29 -8.53 -2.42 16.86
N ILE A 30 -7.46 -2.79 16.15
CA ILE A 30 -7.53 -2.91 14.68
C ILE A 30 -8.47 -4.03 14.27
N GLN A 31 -8.41 -5.20 14.91
CA GLN A 31 -9.30 -6.31 14.58
C GLN A 31 -10.77 -5.95 14.75
N ALA A 32 -11.12 -5.15 15.77
CA ALA A 32 -12.47 -4.62 15.92
C ALA A 32 -12.87 -3.72 14.74
N ILE A 33 -11.99 -2.79 14.35
CA ILE A 33 -12.22 -1.89 13.21
C ILE A 33 -12.36 -2.67 11.89
N LEU A 34 -11.56 -3.71 11.68
CA LEU A 34 -11.66 -4.57 10.50
C LEU A 34 -12.99 -5.33 10.44
N ALA A 35 -13.53 -5.75 11.58
CA ALA A 35 -14.81 -6.44 11.67
C ALA A 35 -16.02 -5.53 11.36
N GLU A 36 -15.86 -4.21 11.39
CA GLU A 36 -16.92 -3.24 11.06
C GLU A 36 -17.17 -3.09 9.56
N SER A 37 -16.28 -3.60 8.71
CA SER A 37 -16.32 -3.38 7.26
C SER A 37 -16.12 -4.67 6.47
N PRO A 38 -16.86 -4.90 5.37
CA PRO A 38 -16.63 -6.06 4.50
C PRO A 38 -15.21 -6.06 3.91
N TYR A 39 -14.63 -4.88 3.68
CA TYR A 39 -13.26 -4.70 3.18
C TYR A 39 -12.17 -5.11 4.18
N GLY A 40 -12.53 -5.43 5.43
CA GLY A 40 -11.61 -5.96 6.44
C GLY A 40 -11.58 -7.49 6.54
N SER A 41 -12.43 -8.20 5.80
CA SER A 41 -12.64 -9.66 5.96
C SER A 41 -11.40 -10.52 5.66
N GLY A 42 -10.53 -10.07 4.74
CA GLY A 42 -9.27 -10.74 4.40
C GLY A 42 -8.02 -10.18 5.09
N ALA A 43 -8.18 -9.27 6.06
CA ALA A 43 -7.05 -8.54 6.63
C ALA A 43 -6.38 -9.27 7.81
N GLU A 44 -5.06 -9.41 7.73
CA GLU A 44 -4.22 -9.95 8.80
C GLU A 44 -3.42 -8.85 9.52
N VAL A 45 -3.43 -8.90 10.86
CA VAL A 45 -2.72 -7.92 11.71
C VAL A 45 -1.50 -8.56 12.38
N HIS A 46 -0.32 -8.06 12.05
CA HIS A 46 0.97 -8.54 12.54
C HIS A 46 1.63 -7.51 13.47
N ILE A 47 1.91 -7.93 14.72
CA ILE A 47 2.64 -7.13 15.71
C ILE A 47 3.96 -7.80 16.07
N GLY A 48 5.00 -7.04 16.40
CA GLY A 48 6.33 -7.60 16.72
C GLY A 48 7.03 -8.28 15.53
N LYS A 49 6.54 -8.05 14.31
CA LYS A 49 7.11 -8.56 13.06
C LYS A 49 7.89 -7.47 12.35
N ASP A 50 8.91 -7.84 11.59
CA ASP A 50 9.76 -6.90 10.85
C ASP A 50 9.44 -6.93 9.34
N LEU A 51 10.21 -6.15 8.57
CA LEU A 51 10.06 -6.06 7.12
C LEU A 51 10.51 -7.33 6.39
N TRP A 52 11.29 -8.20 7.01
CA TRP A 52 11.63 -9.51 6.43
C TRP A 52 10.43 -10.45 6.47
N HIS A 53 9.67 -10.43 7.56
CA HIS A 53 8.38 -11.11 7.61
C HIS A 53 7.41 -10.52 6.58
N PHE A 54 7.36 -9.18 6.48
CA PHE A 54 6.51 -8.49 5.49
C PHE A 54 6.84 -8.92 4.06
N ARG A 55 8.13 -9.03 3.73
CA ARG A 55 8.62 -9.53 2.46
C ARG A 55 8.02 -10.91 2.14
N SER A 56 8.04 -11.84 3.08
CA SER A 56 7.45 -13.18 2.87
C SER A 56 5.94 -13.11 2.62
N LEU A 57 5.22 -12.25 3.35
CA LEU A 57 3.77 -12.07 3.17
C LEU A 57 3.43 -11.61 1.75
N VAL A 58 4.08 -10.55 1.27
CA VAL A 58 3.79 -10.01 -0.07
C VAL A 58 4.16 -10.95 -1.22
N PHE A 59 5.00 -11.96 -0.97
CA PHE A 59 5.30 -13.02 -1.94
C PHE A 59 4.28 -14.16 -1.93
N ALA A 60 3.76 -14.51 -0.75
CA ALA A 60 2.85 -15.63 -0.56
C ALA A 60 1.40 -15.24 -0.90
N ASP A 61 1.00 -14.04 -0.49
CA ASP A 61 -0.30 -13.44 -0.74
C ASP A 61 -0.08 -12.02 -1.26
N LYS A 62 -0.02 -11.89 -2.58
CA LYS A 62 0.44 -10.67 -3.27
C LYS A 62 -0.63 -9.57 -3.19
N PRO A 63 -0.37 -8.43 -2.54
CA PRO A 63 -1.21 -7.25 -2.68
C PRO A 63 -0.88 -6.49 -3.99
N ASP A 64 -1.72 -5.53 -4.34
CA ASP A 64 -1.44 -4.64 -5.48
C ASP A 64 -0.32 -3.64 -5.16
N PHE A 65 -0.37 -3.03 -3.97
CA PHE A 65 0.57 -2.00 -3.53
C PHE A 65 1.01 -2.20 -2.08
N MET A 66 2.19 -1.66 -1.75
CA MET A 66 2.65 -1.48 -0.37
C MET A 66 2.60 -0.01 -0.01
N ILE A 67 2.07 0.32 1.17
CA ILE A 67 2.17 1.66 1.75
C ILE A 67 3.19 1.62 2.88
N GLY A 68 4.26 2.40 2.79
CA GLY A 68 5.30 2.39 3.80
C GLY A 68 6.40 3.42 3.61
N ASN A 69 7.50 3.19 4.31
CA ASN A 69 8.68 4.07 4.31
C ASN A 69 9.74 3.60 3.29
N SER A 70 10.87 4.31 3.20
CA SER A 70 11.89 4.03 2.18
C SER A 70 12.50 2.62 2.26
N TYR A 71 12.40 1.91 3.39
CA TYR A 71 12.89 0.52 3.47
C TYR A 71 12.08 -0.45 2.59
N GLY A 72 10.81 -0.14 2.32
CA GLY A 72 9.96 -0.96 1.45
C GLY A 72 10.47 -1.08 0.01
N LYS A 73 11.37 -0.17 -0.43
CA LYS A 73 11.92 -0.20 -1.79
C LYS A 73 12.68 -1.49 -2.08
N PHE A 74 13.28 -2.09 -1.05
CA PHE A 74 14.00 -3.35 -1.20
C PHE A 74 13.04 -4.52 -1.43
N ILE A 75 11.85 -4.47 -0.83
CA ILE A 75 10.79 -5.46 -1.05
C ILE A 75 10.21 -5.31 -2.47
N GLN A 76 9.98 -4.08 -2.94
CA GLN A 76 9.59 -3.85 -4.33
C GLN A 76 10.63 -4.40 -5.30
N ARG A 77 11.93 -4.14 -5.07
CA ARG A 77 13.01 -4.71 -5.89
C ARG A 77 12.99 -6.24 -5.87
N ASP A 78 12.83 -6.84 -4.70
CA ASP A 78 12.85 -8.30 -4.56
C ASP A 78 11.65 -8.95 -5.26
N THR A 79 10.46 -8.35 -5.16
CA THR A 79 9.25 -8.84 -5.84
C THR A 79 9.37 -8.70 -7.35
N LEU A 80 9.91 -7.58 -7.84
CA LEU A 80 10.22 -7.39 -9.27
C LEU A 80 11.22 -8.43 -9.80
N TYR A 81 12.23 -8.82 -9.00
CA TYR A 81 13.19 -9.85 -9.40
C TYR A 81 12.53 -11.21 -9.69
N LYS A 82 11.42 -11.54 -9.01
CA LYS A 82 10.64 -12.75 -9.29
C LYS A 82 9.94 -12.67 -10.64
N GLY A 83 9.55 -11.48 -11.08
CA GLY A 83 8.90 -11.20 -12.36
C GLY A 83 8.08 -9.92 -12.30
N LYS A 84 7.84 -9.29 -13.46
CA LYS A 84 7.09 -8.03 -13.55
C LYS A 84 5.63 -8.16 -13.05
N GLU A 85 5.02 -9.32 -13.29
CA GLU A 85 3.69 -9.69 -12.79
C GLU A 85 3.62 -9.86 -11.26
N PHE A 86 4.75 -10.10 -10.61
CA PHE A 86 4.84 -10.24 -9.15
C PHE A 86 5.27 -8.97 -8.45
N GLU A 87 5.65 -7.92 -9.18
CA GLU A 87 6.05 -6.65 -8.60
C GLU A 87 4.94 -6.09 -7.71
N VAL A 88 5.33 -5.64 -6.52
CA VAL A 88 4.46 -4.89 -5.62
C VAL A 88 5.05 -3.49 -5.45
N PRO A 89 4.49 -2.46 -6.10
CA PRO A 89 5.03 -1.11 -6.02
C PRO A 89 4.88 -0.48 -4.62
N LEU A 90 5.86 0.35 -4.23
CA LEU A 90 5.85 1.08 -2.96
C LEU A 90 5.28 2.49 -3.10
N ILE A 91 4.17 2.75 -2.41
CA ILE A 91 3.64 4.08 -2.10
C ILE A 91 4.28 4.59 -0.81
N ARG A 92 4.94 5.76 -0.90
CA ARG A 92 5.76 6.31 0.19
C ARG A 92 4.94 7.21 1.11
N ILE A 93 4.34 6.62 2.14
CA ILE A 93 3.68 7.34 3.23
C ILE A 93 4.15 6.73 4.55
N GLY A 94 4.76 7.54 5.40
CA GLY A 94 5.30 7.11 6.69
C GLY A 94 6.66 7.71 6.95
N PHE A 95 7.45 7.02 7.77
CA PHE A 95 8.78 7.49 8.18
C PHE A 95 9.75 6.31 8.37
N PRO A 96 11.02 6.45 7.98
CA PRO A 96 11.63 7.58 7.27
C PRO A 96 11.45 7.49 5.74
N ILE A 97 11.30 8.64 5.08
CA ILE A 97 11.39 8.75 3.61
C ILE A 97 12.70 9.46 3.25
N PHE A 98 13.72 8.68 2.88
CA PHE A 98 15.06 9.18 2.55
C PHE A 98 15.30 9.34 1.05
N ASP A 99 14.59 8.57 0.22
CA ASP A 99 14.84 8.50 -1.22
C ASP A 99 13.90 9.39 -2.05
N ARG A 100 13.18 10.31 -1.41
CA ARG A 100 12.38 11.37 -2.05
C ARG A 100 12.53 12.66 -1.24
N HIS A 101 12.54 13.79 -1.93
CA HIS A 101 12.73 15.10 -1.30
C HIS A 101 11.36 15.73 -0.96
N HIS A 102 11.32 16.48 0.14
CA HIS A 102 10.19 17.33 0.55
C HIS A 102 8.86 16.64 0.90
N LEU A 103 8.76 15.31 0.87
CA LEU A 103 7.54 14.60 1.30
C LEU A 103 7.24 14.78 2.80
N HIS A 104 8.23 15.15 3.61
CA HIS A 104 8.01 15.53 5.02
C HIS A 104 7.12 16.79 5.19
N ARG A 105 6.84 17.54 4.13
CA ARG A 105 5.94 18.71 4.13
C ARG A 105 4.47 18.34 3.92
N GLN A 106 4.19 17.10 3.54
CA GLN A 106 2.84 16.63 3.24
C GLN A 106 2.04 16.36 4.53
N THR A 107 0.73 16.30 4.36
CA THR A 107 -0.25 16.16 5.44
C THR A 107 -0.91 14.78 5.35
N THR A 108 -1.07 14.12 6.50
CA THR A 108 -1.79 12.84 6.61
C THR A 108 -2.96 12.89 7.60
N TYR A 109 -3.19 14.06 8.21
CA TYR A 109 -4.25 14.30 9.20
C TYR A 109 -5.34 15.21 8.65
N GLY A 110 -6.56 15.05 9.19
CA GLY A 110 -7.72 15.84 8.81
C GLY A 110 -8.16 15.62 7.35
N TYR A 111 -9.08 16.46 6.88
CA TYR A 111 -9.60 16.38 5.52
C TYR A 111 -8.54 16.69 4.47
N GLU A 112 -7.63 17.63 4.75
CA GLU A 112 -6.51 17.94 3.86
C GLU A 112 -5.62 16.71 3.64
N GLY A 113 -5.27 16.00 4.72
CA GLY A 113 -4.49 14.77 4.62
C GLY A 113 -5.24 13.65 3.90
N ALA A 114 -6.55 13.51 4.14
CA ALA A 114 -7.38 12.55 3.42
C ALA A 114 -7.38 12.81 1.91
N MET A 115 -7.50 14.07 1.48
CA MET A 115 -7.39 14.47 0.07
C MET A 115 -6.01 14.09 -0.50
N GLN A 116 -4.92 14.42 0.19
CA GLN A 116 -3.57 14.10 -0.27
C GLN A 116 -3.32 12.60 -0.39
N ILE A 117 -3.78 11.81 0.59
CA ILE A 117 -3.65 10.34 0.56
C ILE A 117 -4.46 9.79 -0.61
N LEU A 118 -5.73 10.18 -0.76
CA LEU A 118 -6.59 9.73 -1.86
C LEU A 118 -5.97 10.03 -3.22
N THR A 119 -5.54 11.27 -3.46
CA THR A 119 -4.88 11.67 -4.71
C THR A 119 -3.62 10.85 -4.97
N THR A 120 -2.81 10.58 -3.94
CA THR A 120 -1.60 9.77 -4.07
C THR A 120 -1.94 8.33 -4.45
N LEU A 121 -2.93 7.72 -3.78
CA LEU A 121 -3.32 6.34 -4.04
C LEU A 121 -3.86 6.16 -5.47
N VAL A 122 -4.85 6.96 -5.87
CA VAL A 122 -5.49 6.80 -7.19
C VAL A 122 -4.51 7.05 -8.32
N ASN A 123 -3.68 8.10 -8.23
CA ASN A 123 -2.69 8.36 -9.27
C ASN A 123 -1.62 7.27 -9.35
N THR A 124 -1.23 6.66 -8.22
CA THR A 124 -0.27 5.53 -8.27
C THR A 124 -0.88 4.30 -8.95
N ILE A 125 -2.18 4.06 -8.77
CA ILE A 125 -2.91 3.01 -9.48
C ILE A 125 -2.90 3.28 -10.99
N LEU A 126 -3.22 4.51 -11.39
CA LEU A 126 -3.25 4.91 -12.80
C LEU A 126 -1.86 4.89 -13.45
N GLU A 127 -0.82 5.34 -12.74
CA GLU A 127 0.57 5.25 -13.20
C GLU A 127 0.98 3.80 -13.48
N ARG A 128 0.56 2.86 -12.62
CA ARG A 128 0.83 1.44 -12.83
C ARG A 128 0.04 0.88 -14.02
N LEU A 129 -1.24 1.21 -14.11
CA LEU A 129 -2.08 0.78 -15.22
C LEU A 129 -1.53 1.26 -16.58
N ASP A 130 -1.06 2.49 -16.64
CA ASP A 130 -0.40 3.05 -17.82
C ASP A 130 0.94 2.37 -18.12
N GLU A 131 1.68 1.91 -17.12
CA GLU A 131 2.89 1.10 -17.33
C GLU A 131 2.54 -0.26 -17.97
N ASP A 132 1.51 -0.93 -17.46
CA ASP A 132 1.08 -2.25 -17.92
C ASP A 132 0.44 -2.19 -19.32
N THR A 133 -0.17 -1.07 -19.69
CA THR A 133 -0.85 -0.86 -20.99
C THR A 133 -0.01 -0.12 -22.04
N ARG A 134 1.26 0.22 -21.78
CA ARG A 134 2.11 0.98 -22.73
C ARG A 134 2.58 0.18 -23.96
N GLY A 135 2.36 -1.13 -24.02
CA GLY A 135 2.92 -2.00 -25.06
C GLY A 135 2.24 -1.79 -26.41
N MET A 136 2.95 -1.19 -27.36
CA MET A 136 2.45 -0.92 -28.72
C MET A 136 2.04 -2.23 -29.43
N GLY A 137 0.80 -2.30 -29.89
CA GLY A 137 0.24 -3.45 -30.59
C GLY A 137 0.08 -4.71 -29.72
N THR A 138 0.21 -4.59 -28.39
CA THR A 138 0.06 -5.71 -27.45
C THR A 138 -0.91 -5.39 -26.32
N THR A 139 -0.67 -4.32 -25.56
CA THR A 139 -1.48 -3.92 -24.39
C THR A 139 -2.07 -2.52 -24.49
N ASP A 140 -1.71 -1.78 -25.54
CA ASP A 140 -2.13 -0.39 -25.81
C ASP A 140 -3.59 -0.21 -26.19
N TYR A 141 -4.33 -1.29 -26.41
CA TYR A 141 -5.79 -1.23 -26.60
C TYR A 141 -6.55 -0.69 -25.37
N ASN A 142 -5.91 -0.63 -24.19
CA ASN A 142 -6.44 -0.06 -22.95
C ASN A 142 -5.57 1.10 -22.42
N TYR A 143 -4.76 1.71 -23.30
CA TYR A 143 -3.95 2.89 -23.01
C TYR A 143 -4.75 4.17 -23.30
N ASP A 144 -5.80 4.36 -22.49
CA ASP A 144 -6.82 5.38 -22.70
C ASP A 144 -6.33 6.80 -22.39
N LEU A 145 -6.85 7.77 -23.13
CA LEU A 145 -6.61 9.20 -22.88
C LEU A 145 -7.36 9.72 -21.65
N VAL A 146 -8.52 9.15 -21.34
CA VAL A 146 -9.39 9.55 -20.22
C VAL A 146 -9.65 8.34 -19.35
N ARG A 147 -9.49 8.49 -18.03
CA ARG A 147 -9.68 7.45 -17.02
C ARG A 147 -10.56 7.93 -15.88
#